data_AF-A0A6I8QFB9-F1
#
_entry.id   AF-A0A6I8QFB9-F1
#
_cell.length_a   1.000
_cell.length_b   1.000
_cell.length_c   1.000
_cell.angle_alpha   90.00
_cell.angle_beta   90.00
_cell.angle_gamma   90.00
#
_symmetry.space_group_name_H-M   'P 1'
#
loop_
_entity.id
_entity.type
_entity.pdbx_description
1 polymer ?
#
loop_
_entity_poly.entity_id
_entity_poly.type
_entity_poly.pdbx_seq_one_letter_code
_entity_poly.pdbx_strand_id
1 'polypeptide(L)'
;MSMELSVVDTLCVGSSCALTSLFYYLYRCQRAAVRRIQSAQRLQFDSDLKKLLEHSENRELGYVVLEGKVQAVNEALKSHFKPHLQAVIQRYQVTEHRLLWNSLTRSWSESKQVIHEQVDAIPFQLSPLEGSGDSVLISKPLNATGLCLETVHEEFHIPSPGFGEVFRHYLSGEKPTGLLETEEILPVGAVLTGIGRLELDPQGMLTLHLPQDGSVYFLSLDGYEAVLDQQESIAGFWKKAAIFCGVLGLSFLFITLYRAYRRYNNNHKTEESWSGEDHREEHSLIEETESPERTCVVCISQPRECVILPCGHVCCCFLCYQALPTPSCPMCRGYINRVVPLYQV
;
A
#
# COMPACT_ATOMS: atom_id res chain seq x y z
N MET A 1 8.83 -27.49 16.78
CA MET A 1 9.33 -26.65 15.66
C MET A 1 8.27 -25.59 15.33
N SER A 2 8.19 -24.54 16.14
CA SER A 2 7.30 -23.40 15.92
C SER A 2 8.10 -22.27 15.28
N MET A 3 7.82 -21.98 14.01
CA MET A 3 8.26 -20.73 13.38
C MET A 3 7.46 -19.58 14.01
N GLU A 4 7.94 -19.01 15.10
CA GLU A 4 7.31 -17.82 15.67
C GLU A 4 7.68 -16.59 14.83
N LEU A 5 6.77 -16.25 13.91
CA LEU A 5 6.78 -14.96 13.23
C LEU A 5 6.39 -13.87 14.23
N SER A 6 7.12 -12.74 14.23
CA SER A 6 6.77 -11.62 15.10
C SER A 6 5.36 -11.10 14.76
N VAL A 7 4.60 -10.69 15.77
CA VAL A 7 3.28 -10.04 15.59
C VAL A 7 3.40 -8.80 14.67
N VAL A 8 4.54 -8.13 14.70
CA VAL A 8 4.82 -6.98 13.82
C VAL A 8 5.01 -7.42 12.37
N ASP A 9 5.67 -8.56 12.16
CA ASP A 9 5.92 -9.10 10.81
C ASP A 9 4.61 -9.56 10.16
N THR A 10 3.73 -10.21 10.92
CA THR A 10 2.42 -10.65 10.43
C THR A 10 1.50 -9.46 10.13
N LEU A 11 1.53 -8.41 10.97
CA LEU A 11 0.75 -7.19 10.74
C LEU A 11 1.24 -6.43 9.49
N CYS A 12 2.56 -6.34 9.28
CA CYS A 12 3.15 -5.65 8.13
C CYS A 12 2.88 -6.39 6.80
N VAL A 13 3.03 -7.72 6.79
CA VAL A 13 2.68 -8.54 5.62
C VAL A 13 1.16 -8.48 5.37
N GLY A 14 0.33 -8.58 6.40
CA GLY A 14 -1.12 -8.51 6.28
C GLY A 14 -1.61 -7.18 5.69
N SER A 15 -1.10 -6.06 6.21
CA SER A 15 -1.46 -4.71 5.74
C SER A 15 -0.98 -4.44 4.31
N SER A 16 0.23 -4.84 3.93
CA SER A 16 0.72 -4.70 2.54
C SER A 16 -0.10 -5.52 1.55
N CYS A 17 -0.49 -6.74 1.91
CA CYS A 17 -1.42 -7.56 1.10
C CYS A 17 -2.80 -6.90 0.97
N ALA A 18 -3.34 -6.36 2.06
CA ALA A 18 -4.63 -5.66 2.05
C ALA A 18 -4.60 -4.40 1.18
N LEU A 19 -3.56 -3.57 1.32
CA LEU A 19 -3.38 -2.36 0.50
C LEU A 19 -3.19 -2.69 -0.97
N THR A 20 -2.37 -3.71 -1.29
CA THR A 20 -2.18 -4.18 -2.67
C THR A 20 -3.51 -4.65 -3.27
N SER A 21 -4.30 -5.40 -2.51
CA SER A 21 -5.63 -5.88 -2.93
C SER A 21 -6.61 -4.73 -3.14
N LEU A 22 -6.63 -3.74 -2.25
CA LEU A 22 -7.47 -2.55 -2.36
C LEU A 22 -7.09 -1.72 -3.60
N PHE A 23 -5.80 -1.45 -3.80
CA PHE A 23 -5.34 -0.68 -4.97
C PHE A 23 -5.59 -1.42 -6.28
N TYR A 24 -5.42 -2.75 -6.29
CA TYR A 24 -5.77 -3.57 -7.45
C TYR A 24 -7.27 -3.57 -7.73
N TYR A 25 -8.11 -3.60 -6.69
CA TYR A 25 -9.56 -3.48 -6.82
C TYR A 25 -9.94 -2.11 -7.42
N LEU A 26 -9.39 -1.01 -6.89
CA LEU A 26 -9.62 0.33 -7.42
C LEU A 26 -9.14 0.47 -8.87
N TYR A 27 -7.96 -0.09 -9.20
CA TYR A 27 -7.48 -0.18 -10.58
C TYR A 27 -8.48 -0.94 -11.47
N ARG A 28 -9.00 -2.09 -11.02
CA ARG A 28 -9.95 -2.88 -11.80
C ARG A 28 -11.26 -2.13 -12.03
N CYS A 29 -11.77 -1.44 -11.02
CA CYS A 29 -12.95 -0.59 -11.14
C CYS A 29 -12.74 0.53 -12.16
N GLN A 30 -11.63 1.26 -12.06
CA GLN A 30 -11.31 2.34 -12.99
C GLN A 30 -11.05 1.83 -14.42
N ARG A 31 -10.36 0.70 -14.57
CA ARG A 31 -10.13 0.07 -15.88
C ARG A 31 -11.43 -0.42 -16.51
N ALA A 32 -12.40 -0.86 -15.72
CA ALA A 32 -13.72 -1.22 -16.23
C ALA A 32 -14.46 0.02 -16.75
N ALA A 33 -14.40 1.15 -16.05
CA ALA A 33 -14.97 2.42 -16.52
C ALA A 33 -14.31 2.88 -17.83
N VAL A 34 -12.98 2.89 -17.92
CA VAL A 34 -12.23 3.24 -19.15
C VAL A 34 -12.67 2.36 -20.32
N ARG A 35 -12.77 1.04 -20.14
CA ARG A 35 -13.19 0.12 -21.20
C ARG A 35 -14.60 0.42 -21.70
N ARG A 36 -15.52 0.83 -20.82
CA ARG A 36 -16.88 1.22 -21.20
C ARG A 36 -16.88 2.49 -22.04
N ILE A 37 -16.10 3.50 -21.65
CA ILE A 37 -15.95 4.74 -22.43
C ILE A 37 -15.30 4.46 -23.79
N GLN A 38 -14.33 3.55 -23.86
CA GLN A 38 -13.71 3.09 -25.12
C GLN A 38 -14.68 2.31 -26.02
N SER A 39 -15.61 1.54 -25.44
CA SER A 39 -16.65 0.84 -26.20
C SER A 39 -17.82 1.73 -26.61
N ALA A 40 -17.89 2.96 -26.10
CA ALA A 40 -18.98 3.88 -26.41
C ALA A 40 -18.94 4.27 -27.88
N GLN A 41 -20.11 4.27 -28.53
CA GLN A 41 -20.20 4.66 -29.92
C GLN A 41 -20.09 6.18 -30.03
N ARG A 42 -19.10 6.66 -30.79
CA ARG A 42 -18.99 8.08 -31.14
C ARG A 42 -19.98 8.40 -32.24
N LEU A 43 -20.88 9.33 -31.97
CA LEU A 43 -21.91 9.75 -32.89
C LEU A 43 -21.69 11.22 -33.23
N GLN A 44 -21.89 11.55 -34.50
CA GLN A 44 -21.96 12.93 -34.96
C GLN A 44 -23.42 13.35 -35.09
N PHE A 45 -23.66 14.65 -35.02
CA PHE A 45 -25.00 15.26 -35.16
C PHE A 45 -25.46 15.29 -36.62
N ASP A 46 -25.44 14.13 -37.29
CA ASP A 46 -25.86 13.96 -38.67
C ASP A 46 -27.36 13.64 -38.77
N SER A 47 -27.98 13.91 -39.92
CA SER A 47 -29.39 13.63 -40.20
C SER A 47 -29.79 12.14 -40.11
N ASP A 48 -28.81 11.26 -39.94
CA ASP A 48 -29.01 9.82 -39.76
C ASP A 48 -29.12 9.42 -38.29
N LEU A 49 -28.80 10.30 -37.34
CA LEU A 49 -28.85 10.01 -35.90
C LEU A 49 -30.27 9.64 -35.45
N LYS A 50 -31.27 10.43 -35.84
CA LYS A 50 -32.67 10.12 -35.54
C LYS A 50 -33.15 8.83 -36.22
N LYS A 51 -32.72 8.58 -37.46
CA LYS A 51 -33.03 7.34 -38.18
C LYS A 51 -32.44 6.12 -37.48
N LEU A 52 -31.20 6.20 -36.98
CA LEU A 52 -30.55 5.11 -36.25
C LEU A 52 -31.34 4.71 -34.99
N LEU A 53 -31.89 5.69 -34.27
CA LEU A 53 -32.75 5.44 -33.11
C LEU A 53 -34.11 4.89 -33.53
N GLU A 54 -34.74 5.41 -34.58
CA GLU A 54 -36.02 4.89 -35.09
C GLU A 54 -35.94 3.41 -35.52
N HIS A 55 -34.78 2.95 -36.00
CA HIS A 55 -34.55 1.55 -36.38
C HIS A 55 -34.13 0.65 -35.21
N SER A 56 -33.82 1.22 -34.04
CA SER A 56 -33.46 0.44 -32.85
C SER A 56 -34.71 -0.11 -32.15
N GLU A 57 -34.62 -1.32 -31.60
CA GLU A 57 -35.78 -2.04 -31.00
C GLU A 57 -36.50 -1.23 -29.91
N ASN A 58 -35.78 -0.38 -29.19
CA ASN A 58 -36.30 0.41 -28.06
C ASN A 58 -36.22 1.94 -28.28
N ARG A 59 -35.86 2.41 -29.48
CA ARG A 59 -35.59 3.85 -29.74
C ARG A 59 -34.56 4.46 -28.78
N GLU A 60 -33.59 3.64 -28.38
CA GLU A 60 -32.57 4.00 -27.40
C GLU A 60 -31.20 3.47 -27.85
N LEU A 61 -30.15 4.20 -27.49
CA LEU A 61 -28.77 3.77 -27.60
C LEU A 61 -28.12 3.84 -26.22
N GLY A 62 -27.57 2.71 -25.77
CA GLY A 62 -27.17 2.52 -24.38
C GLY A 62 -26.03 3.43 -23.90
N TYR A 63 -24.94 3.54 -24.66
CA TYR A 63 -23.78 4.36 -24.28
C TYR A 63 -23.13 5.01 -25.50
N VAL A 64 -23.33 6.32 -25.63
CA VAL A 64 -22.90 7.11 -26.78
C VAL A 64 -22.08 8.32 -26.34
N VAL A 65 -21.23 8.79 -27.24
CA VAL A 65 -20.45 10.02 -27.10
C VAL A 65 -20.91 10.99 -28.16
N LEU A 66 -21.29 12.20 -27.73
CA LEU A 66 -21.72 13.29 -28.59
C LEU A 66 -20.90 14.53 -28.26
N GLU A 67 -20.39 15.21 -29.29
CA GLU A 67 -19.64 16.46 -29.14
C GLU A 67 -20.34 17.56 -29.92
N GLY A 68 -20.84 18.57 -29.21
CA GLY A 68 -21.70 19.58 -29.80
C GLY A 68 -21.62 20.93 -29.12
N LYS A 69 -22.11 21.96 -29.81
CA LYS A 69 -22.22 23.32 -29.30
C LYS A 69 -23.45 23.46 -28.40
N VAL A 70 -23.23 24.03 -27.22
CA VAL A 70 -24.28 24.29 -26.24
C VAL A 70 -25.21 25.40 -26.73
N GLN A 71 -26.51 25.15 -26.76
CA GLN A 71 -27.56 26.12 -27.06
C GLN A 71 -28.62 26.11 -25.96
N ALA A 72 -28.98 27.28 -25.43
CA ALA A 72 -30.04 27.38 -24.43
C ALA A 72 -31.41 27.08 -25.07
N VAL A 73 -32.25 26.29 -24.39
CA VAL A 73 -33.64 26.04 -24.85
C VAL A 73 -34.53 27.25 -24.56
N ASN A 74 -34.29 27.89 -23.42
CA ASN A 74 -35.02 29.04 -22.91
C ASN A 74 -34.10 30.28 -22.82
N GLU A 75 -34.53 31.32 -22.12
CA GLU A 75 -33.67 32.47 -21.80
C GLU A 75 -32.42 31.99 -21.05
N ALA A 76 -31.24 32.29 -21.61
CA ALA A 76 -29.97 31.94 -21.02
C ALA A 76 -29.71 32.72 -19.72
N LEU A 77 -29.05 32.08 -18.77
CA LEU A 77 -28.59 32.73 -17.55
C LEU A 77 -27.54 33.79 -17.89
N LYS A 78 -27.53 34.89 -17.15
CA LYS A 78 -26.53 35.96 -17.32
C LYS A 78 -25.59 35.90 -16.12
N SER A 79 -24.28 35.92 -16.38
CA SER A 79 -23.30 36.03 -15.30
C SER A 79 -23.57 37.28 -14.45
N HIS A 80 -23.47 37.12 -13.13
CA HIS A 80 -23.64 38.18 -12.15
C HIS A 80 -22.58 39.27 -12.30
N PHE A 81 -21.33 38.88 -12.57
CA PHE A 81 -20.20 39.80 -12.69
C PHE A 81 -19.94 40.27 -14.13
N LYS A 82 -20.32 39.46 -15.13
CA LYS A 82 -20.14 39.76 -16.56
C LYS A 82 -21.47 39.58 -17.32
N PRO A 83 -22.36 40.60 -17.32
CA PRO A 83 -23.70 40.48 -17.91
C PRO A 83 -23.76 40.18 -19.41
N HIS A 84 -22.65 40.34 -20.13
CA HIS A 84 -22.53 40.03 -21.56
C HIS A 84 -22.36 38.53 -21.84
N LEU A 85 -21.94 37.75 -20.84
CA LEU A 85 -21.78 36.31 -20.96
C LEU A 85 -23.11 35.61 -20.66
N GLN A 86 -23.56 34.82 -21.62
CA GLN A 86 -24.74 33.96 -21.49
C GLN A 86 -24.30 32.54 -21.14
N ALA A 87 -25.00 31.93 -20.20
CA ALA A 87 -24.67 30.62 -19.65
C ALA A 87 -25.91 29.72 -19.54
N VAL A 88 -25.66 28.41 -19.53
CA VAL A 88 -26.69 27.39 -19.25
C VAL A 88 -26.57 26.80 -17.86
N ILE A 89 -25.38 26.90 -17.26
CA ILE A 89 -25.09 26.55 -15.88
C ILE A 89 -24.27 27.68 -15.30
N GLN A 90 -24.59 28.09 -14.08
CA GLN A 90 -23.88 29.11 -13.33
C GLN A 90 -23.69 28.60 -11.90
N ARG A 91 -22.45 28.59 -11.43
CA ARG A 91 -22.08 28.29 -10.05
C ARG A 91 -21.48 29.54 -9.44
N TYR A 92 -22.10 30.02 -8.38
CA TYR A 92 -21.58 31.08 -7.54
C TYR A 92 -21.19 30.47 -6.19
N GLN A 93 -19.96 30.73 -5.74
CA GLN A 93 -19.44 30.17 -4.51
C GLN A 93 -18.58 31.18 -3.75
N VAL A 94 -18.75 31.22 -2.44
CA VAL A 94 -17.89 31.98 -1.52
C VAL A 94 -17.16 31.00 -0.62
N THR A 95 -15.84 30.99 -0.70
CA THR A 95 -14.96 30.07 0.03
C THR A 95 -14.09 30.84 1.01
N GLU A 96 -14.17 30.49 2.28
CA GLU A 96 -13.29 31.03 3.31
C GLU A 96 -11.96 30.27 3.34
N HIS A 97 -10.87 31.03 3.27
CA HIS A 97 -9.53 30.51 3.51
C HIS A 97 -9.13 30.78 4.95
N ARG A 98 -8.79 29.72 5.68
CA ARG A 98 -8.35 29.77 7.07
C ARG A 98 -7.01 29.06 7.25
N LEU A 99 -6.19 29.54 8.17
CA LEU A 99 -5.01 28.82 8.65
C LEU A 99 -5.35 28.21 10.00
N LEU A 100 -5.22 26.89 10.09
CA LEU A 100 -5.41 26.13 11.32
C LEU A 100 -4.04 25.77 11.90
N TRP A 101 -3.86 25.99 13.20
CA TRP A 101 -2.67 25.57 13.90
C TRP A 101 -2.71 24.07 14.19
N ASN A 102 -1.77 23.32 13.60
CA ASN A 102 -1.59 21.92 13.90
C ASN A 102 -0.57 21.74 15.03
N SER A 103 -1.04 21.31 16.20
CA SER A 103 -0.21 21.12 17.40
C SER A 103 0.80 19.97 17.27
N LEU A 104 0.49 18.96 16.46
CA LEU A 104 1.35 17.79 16.26
C LEU A 104 2.56 18.13 15.38
N THR A 105 2.34 18.84 14.27
CA THR A 105 3.40 19.24 13.34
C THR A 105 4.00 20.61 13.66
N ARG A 106 3.44 21.34 14.65
CA ARG A 106 3.79 22.72 15.02
C ARG A 106 3.82 23.65 13.80
N SER A 107 2.84 23.49 12.91
CA SER A 107 2.78 24.23 11.66
C SER A 107 1.35 24.72 11.40
N TRP A 108 1.25 25.80 10.64
CA TRP A 108 -0.03 26.26 10.10
C TRP A 108 -0.40 25.43 8.87
N SER A 109 -1.62 24.91 8.82
CA SER A 109 -2.18 24.23 7.65
C SER A 109 -3.32 25.06 7.07
N GLU A 110 -3.33 25.24 5.76
CA GLU A 110 -4.45 25.88 5.07
C GLU A 110 -5.68 24.96 5.11
N SER A 111 -6.83 25.55 5.42
CA SER A 111 -8.14 24.94 5.36
C SER A 111 -9.05 25.85 4.56
N LYS A 112 -9.84 25.26 3.66
CA LYS A 112 -10.81 25.98 2.84
C LYS A 112 -12.21 25.49 3.23
N GLN A 113 -13.11 26.42 3.49
CA GLN A 113 -14.49 26.11 3.86
C GLN A 113 -15.44 26.88 2.94
N VAL A 114 -16.36 26.17 2.28
CA VAL A 114 -17.42 26.80 1.49
C VAL A 114 -18.45 27.40 2.45
N ILE A 115 -18.61 28.72 2.41
CA ILE A 115 -19.61 29.44 3.22
C ILE A 115 -20.95 29.44 2.51
N HIS A 116 -20.91 29.65 1.20
CA HIS A 116 -22.10 29.77 0.38
C HIS A 116 -21.83 29.17 -1.00
N GLU A 117 -22.80 28.41 -1.50
CA GLU A 117 -22.81 27.84 -2.84
C GLU A 117 -24.22 27.96 -3.39
N GLN A 118 -24.34 28.50 -4.60
CA GLN A 118 -25.56 28.55 -5.39
C GLN A 118 -25.26 28.04 -6.79
N VAL A 119 -26.03 27.07 -7.25
CA VAL A 119 -25.88 26.47 -8.58
C VAL A 119 -27.21 26.57 -9.31
N ASP A 120 -27.24 27.40 -10.34
CA ASP A 120 -28.37 27.58 -11.22
C ASP A 120 -28.10 26.86 -12.55
N ALA A 121 -29.06 26.05 -12.99
CA ALA A 121 -28.94 25.29 -14.22
C ALA A 121 -30.26 25.24 -14.97
N ILE A 122 -30.20 25.49 -16.27
CA ILE A 122 -31.34 25.40 -17.18
C ILE A 122 -31.15 24.25 -18.17
N PRO A 123 -32.25 23.67 -18.70
CA PRO A 123 -32.14 22.70 -19.79
C PRO A 123 -31.55 23.37 -21.04
N PHE A 124 -30.68 22.64 -21.73
CA PHE A 124 -30.02 23.12 -22.94
C PHE A 124 -29.88 21.99 -23.97
N GLN A 125 -29.64 22.35 -25.22
CA GLN A 125 -29.46 21.43 -26.32
C GLN A 125 -28.01 21.43 -26.79
N LEU A 126 -27.53 20.27 -27.21
CA LEU A 126 -26.31 20.14 -27.98
C LEU A 126 -26.67 20.16 -29.46
N SER A 127 -26.00 21.03 -30.19
CA SER A 127 -26.15 21.22 -31.63
C SER A 127 -24.86 20.83 -32.35
N PRO A 128 -24.92 20.49 -33.65
CA PRO A 128 -23.72 20.21 -34.43
C PRO A 128 -22.69 21.35 -34.37
N LEU A 129 -21.41 20.99 -34.36
CA LEU A 129 -20.30 21.95 -34.44
C LEU A 129 -20.34 22.76 -35.75
N GLU A 130 -20.68 22.09 -36.86
CA GLU A 130 -20.77 22.66 -38.20
C GLU A 130 -22.02 22.11 -38.91
N GLY A 131 -22.81 22.98 -39.55
CA GLY A 131 -24.01 22.60 -40.31
C GLY A 131 -25.33 22.66 -39.55
N SER A 132 -26.38 22.14 -40.18
CA SER A 132 -27.73 22.00 -39.62
C SER A 132 -28.03 20.51 -39.47
N GLY A 133 -28.09 20.04 -38.23
CA GLY A 133 -28.41 18.66 -37.88
C GLY A 133 -29.38 18.60 -36.70
N ASP A 134 -29.69 17.39 -36.26
CA ASP A 134 -30.57 17.17 -35.12
C ASP A 134 -29.93 17.72 -33.83
N SER A 135 -30.75 18.20 -32.89
CA SER A 135 -30.29 18.66 -31.57
C SER A 135 -30.63 17.65 -30.48
N VAL A 136 -29.76 17.54 -29.48
CA VAL A 136 -29.93 16.62 -28.34
C VAL A 136 -30.15 17.43 -27.07
N LEU A 137 -31.32 17.27 -26.45
CA LEU A 137 -31.71 17.93 -25.22
C LEU A 137 -31.06 17.27 -24.00
N ILE A 138 -30.48 18.12 -23.15
CA ILE A 138 -30.01 17.78 -21.81
C ILE A 138 -30.95 18.43 -20.81
N SER A 139 -31.84 17.60 -20.24
CA SER A 139 -32.88 18.10 -19.32
C SER A 139 -32.36 18.32 -17.90
N LYS A 140 -31.43 17.48 -17.43
CA LYS A 140 -30.90 17.51 -16.05
C LYS A 140 -29.36 17.50 -16.07
N PRO A 141 -28.72 18.65 -16.34
CA PRO A 141 -27.28 18.70 -16.47
C PRO A 141 -26.54 18.36 -15.18
N LEU A 142 -27.06 18.76 -14.01
CA LEU A 142 -26.41 18.56 -12.71
C LEU A 142 -26.24 17.09 -12.27
N ASN A 143 -26.93 16.15 -12.93
CA ASN A 143 -26.73 14.73 -12.68
C ASN A 143 -25.45 14.18 -13.34
N ALA A 144 -24.79 14.96 -14.19
CA ALA A 144 -23.56 14.57 -14.84
C ALA A 144 -22.35 14.71 -13.92
N THR A 145 -21.39 13.80 -14.09
CA THR A 145 -20.06 13.92 -13.53
C THR A 145 -19.14 14.63 -14.54
N GLY A 146 -18.11 15.32 -14.06
CA GLY A 146 -17.10 15.93 -14.95
C GLY A 146 -17.50 17.28 -15.54
N LEU A 147 -18.55 17.93 -15.00
CA LEU A 147 -18.93 19.31 -15.30
C LEU A 147 -17.79 20.27 -14.94
N CYS A 148 -16.86 20.45 -15.86
CA CYS A 148 -15.89 21.52 -15.83
C CYS A 148 -16.61 22.80 -16.26
N LEU A 149 -16.61 23.80 -15.39
CA LEU A 149 -17.15 25.13 -15.67
C LEU A 149 -15.97 26.09 -15.88
N GLU A 150 -16.18 27.13 -16.67
CA GLU A 150 -15.19 28.17 -16.89
C GLU A 150 -15.32 29.25 -15.81
N THR A 151 -14.23 29.56 -15.10
CA THR A 151 -14.21 30.63 -14.11
C THR A 151 -14.25 32.00 -14.79
N VAL A 152 -15.33 32.75 -14.58
CA VAL A 152 -15.52 34.09 -15.18
C VAL A 152 -15.20 35.22 -14.24
N HIS A 153 -15.29 34.98 -12.93
CA HIS A 153 -14.91 35.92 -11.89
C HIS A 153 -14.25 35.17 -10.73
N GLU A 154 -13.15 35.71 -10.24
CA GLU A 154 -12.42 35.24 -9.07
C GLU A 154 -11.87 36.46 -8.35
N GLU A 155 -12.37 36.75 -7.15
CA GLU A 155 -11.92 37.87 -6.34
C GLU A 155 -11.65 37.41 -4.90
N PHE A 156 -10.49 37.80 -4.36
CA PHE A 156 -10.08 37.47 -3.00
C PHE A 156 -10.20 38.70 -2.09
N HIS A 157 -11.17 38.66 -1.19
CA HIS A 157 -11.39 39.69 -0.19
C HIS A 157 -10.63 39.36 1.10
N ILE A 158 -9.64 40.19 1.43
CA ILE A 158 -8.99 40.14 2.73
C ILE A 158 -9.87 40.97 3.68
N PRO A 159 -10.51 40.37 4.70
CA PRO A 159 -11.17 41.16 5.73
C PRO A 159 -10.11 42.07 6.36
N SER A 160 -10.45 43.31 6.66
CA SER A 160 -9.60 44.21 7.43
C SER A 160 -9.96 44.11 8.91
N PRO A 161 -9.50 43.10 9.66
CA PRO A 161 -9.83 42.97 11.07
C PRO A 161 -9.20 44.11 11.86
N GLY A 162 -9.92 44.59 12.88
CA GLY A 162 -9.32 45.44 13.90
C GLY A 162 -8.20 44.69 14.63
N PHE A 163 -7.20 45.41 15.15
CA PHE A 163 -6.03 44.82 15.84
C PHE A 163 -6.45 43.78 16.89
N GLY A 164 -7.50 44.02 17.68
CA GLY A 164 -7.99 43.07 18.70
C GLY A 164 -8.55 41.74 18.16
N GLU A 165 -9.14 41.72 16.96
CA GLU A 165 -9.63 40.48 16.34
C GLU A 165 -8.47 39.60 15.88
N VAL A 166 -7.40 40.22 15.36
CA VAL A 166 -6.17 39.50 14.98
C VAL A 166 -5.60 38.74 16.18
N PHE A 167 -5.47 39.36 17.35
CA PHE A 167 -4.96 38.67 18.55
C PHE A 167 -5.86 37.52 19.02
N ARG A 168 -7.18 37.68 18.93
CA ARG A 168 -8.14 36.61 19.29
C ARG A 168 -7.94 35.37 18.41
N HIS A 169 -7.73 35.58 17.11
CA HIS A 169 -7.49 34.52 16.13
C HIS A 169 -6.16 33.77 16.35
N TYR A 170 -5.10 34.48 16.75
CA TYR A 170 -3.83 33.85 17.11
C TYR A 170 -3.93 32.99 18.37
N LEU A 171 -4.72 33.41 19.36
CA LEU A 171 -4.94 32.64 20.59
C LEU A 171 -5.87 31.44 20.37
N SER A 172 -6.84 31.53 19.45
CA SER A 172 -7.75 30.42 19.14
C SER A 172 -7.13 29.34 18.25
N GLY A 173 -5.94 29.58 17.69
CA GLY A 173 -5.30 28.66 16.74
C GLY A 173 -5.96 28.64 15.36
N GLU A 174 -6.84 29.60 15.08
CA GLU A 174 -7.57 29.73 13.81
C GLU A 174 -7.43 31.15 13.29
N LYS A 175 -6.81 31.31 12.12
CA LYS A 175 -6.62 32.62 11.47
C LYS A 175 -7.37 32.67 10.14
N PRO A 176 -8.48 33.41 10.03
CA PRO A 176 -9.09 33.68 8.73
C PRO A 176 -8.12 34.51 7.88
N THR A 177 -7.90 34.09 6.65
CA THR A 177 -6.95 34.71 5.70
C THR A 177 -7.70 35.55 4.67
N GLY A 178 -8.87 35.09 4.23
CA GLY A 178 -9.74 35.84 3.33
C GLY A 178 -10.93 35.04 2.83
N LEU A 179 -11.77 35.72 2.07
CA LEU A 179 -12.93 35.17 1.38
C LEU A 179 -12.63 35.18 -0.10
N LEU A 180 -12.67 34.01 -0.74
CA LEU A 180 -12.56 33.86 -2.18
C LEU A 180 -13.97 33.77 -2.75
N GLU A 181 -14.36 34.76 -3.53
CA GLU A 181 -15.60 34.80 -4.29
C GLU A 181 -15.32 34.31 -5.71
N THR A 182 -16.00 33.25 -6.12
CA THR A 182 -15.83 32.64 -7.45
C THR A 182 -17.16 32.51 -8.16
N GLU A 183 -17.18 32.89 -9.43
CA GLU A 183 -18.27 32.59 -10.36
C GLU A 183 -17.73 31.74 -11.51
N GLU A 184 -18.34 30.58 -11.71
CA GLU A 184 -18.05 29.67 -12.81
C GLU A 184 -19.30 29.48 -13.67
N ILE A 185 -19.15 29.39 -14.99
CA ILE A 185 -20.27 29.19 -15.91
C ILE A 185 -19.98 28.14 -16.98
N LEU A 186 -21.05 27.55 -17.52
CA LEU A 186 -21.02 26.85 -18.81
C LEU A 186 -21.58 27.80 -19.88
N PRO A 187 -20.73 28.42 -20.71
CA PRO A 187 -21.18 29.44 -21.65
C PRO A 187 -21.99 28.84 -22.81
N VAL A 188 -22.97 29.61 -23.29
CA VAL A 188 -23.68 29.30 -24.53
C VAL A 188 -22.69 29.37 -25.70
N GLY A 189 -22.72 28.38 -26.58
CA GLY A 189 -21.80 28.25 -27.71
C GLY A 189 -20.52 27.48 -27.40
N ALA A 190 -20.26 27.12 -26.14
CA ALA A 190 -19.16 26.24 -25.77
C ALA A 190 -19.31 24.87 -26.43
N VAL A 191 -18.19 24.24 -26.76
CA VAL A 191 -18.16 22.84 -27.19
C VAL A 191 -18.21 21.97 -25.95
N LEU A 192 -19.16 21.04 -25.91
CA LEU A 192 -19.38 20.14 -24.78
C LEU A 192 -19.41 18.70 -25.29
N THR A 193 -18.66 17.84 -24.61
CA THR A 193 -18.70 16.38 -24.79
C THR A 193 -19.68 15.78 -23.80
N GLY A 194 -20.77 15.21 -24.30
CA GLY A 194 -21.74 14.46 -23.53
C GLY A 194 -21.58 12.96 -23.74
N ILE A 195 -21.45 12.20 -22.64
CA ILE A 195 -21.36 10.73 -22.67
C ILE A 195 -22.49 10.15 -21.83
N GLY A 196 -23.41 9.42 -22.45
CA GLY A 196 -24.59 8.91 -21.77
C GLY A 196 -25.46 8.02 -22.64
N ARG A 197 -26.66 7.74 -22.15
CA ARG A 197 -27.71 7.02 -22.88
C ARG A 197 -28.51 8.02 -23.70
N LEU A 198 -28.68 7.72 -24.99
CA LEU A 198 -29.46 8.54 -25.91
C LEU A 198 -30.83 7.90 -26.13
N GLU A 199 -31.89 8.67 -25.95
CA GLU A 199 -33.27 8.21 -26.10
C GLU A 199 -34.02 9.16 -27.04
N LEU A 200 -34.94 8.62 -27.83
CA LEU A 200 -35.86 9.41 -28.64
C LEU A 200 -37.19 9.55 -27.90
N ASP A 201 -37.44 10.74 -27.37
CA ASP A 201 -38.68 11.04 -26.66
C ASP A 201 -39.91 10.82 -27.57
N PRO A 202 -41.10 10.57 -26.99
CA PRO A 202 -42.35 10.43 -27.75
C PRO A 202 -42.69 11.64 -28.62
N GLN A 203 -42.16 12.81 -28.26
CA GLN A 203 -42.31 14.08 -28.97
C GLN A 203 -41.34 14.21 -30.16
N GLY A 204 -40.50 13.20 -30.40
CA GLY A 204 -39.52 13.16 -31.49
C GLY A 204 -38.25 13.97 -31.23
N MET A 205 -37.99 14.33 -29.97
CA MET A 205 -36.79 15.04 -29.53
C MET A 205 -35.76 14.04 -28.98
N LEU A 206 -34.49 14.25 -29.29
CA LEU A 206 -33.41 13.42 -28.76
C LEU A 206 -33.04 13.90 -27.36
N THR A 207 -32.95 13.00 -26.38
CA THR A 207 -32.62 13.32 -25.00
C THR A 207 -31.45 12.49 -24.49
N LEU A 208 -30.52 13.15 -23.79
CA LEU A 208 -29.37 12.49 -23.19
C LEU A 208 -29.61 12.28 -21.68
N HIS A 209 -29.46 11.03 -21.24
CA HIS A 209 -29.80 10.58 -19.90
C HIS A 209 -28.70 9.73 -19.24
N LEU A 210 -28.84 9.55 -17.92
CA LEU A 210 -28.01 8.65 -17.13
C LEU A 210 -28.22 7.19 -17.62
N PRO A 211 -27.15 6.45 -17.94
CA PRO A 211 -27.25 5.05 -18.32
C PRO A 211 -27.82 4.16 -17.20
N GLN A 212 -28.67 3.20 -17.55
CA GLN A 212 -29.27 2.26 -16.58
C GLN A 212 -28.28 1.22 -16.05
N ASP A 213 -27.19 0.96 -16.78
CA ASP A 213 -26.16 -0.04 -16.44
C ASP A 213 -25.22 0.39 -15.29
N GLY A 214 -25.56 1.49 -14.59
CA GLY A 214 -24.71 2.12 -13.59
C GLY A 214 -23.43 2.73 -14.18
N SER A 215 -23.37 2.92 -15.49
CA SER A 215 -22.28 3.66 -16.15
C SER A 215 -22.43 5.16 -15.87
N VAL A 216 -21.30 5.84 -15.79
CA VAL A 216 -21.27 7.26 -15.41
C VAL A 216 -21.73 8.11 -16.59
N TYR A 217 -22.62 9.05 -16.29
CA TYR A 217 -23.02 10.13 -17.20
C TYR A 217 -22.02 11.27 -17.10
N PHE A 218 -21.37 11.62 -18.22
CA PHE A 218 -20.37 12.68 -18.26
C PHE A 218 -20.83 13.85 -19.11
N LEU A 219 -20.59 15.06 -18.61
CA LEU A 219 -20.67 16.30 -19.38
C LEU A 219 -19.37 17.06 -19.11
N SER A 220 -18.51 17.20 -20.11
CA SER A 220 -17.22 17.88 -19.95
C SER A 220 -17.01 18.90 -21.08
N LEU A 221 -16.38 20.02 -20.74
CA LEU A 221 -15.87 21.00 -21.70
C LEU A 221 -14.63 20.48 -22.45
N ASP A 222 -13.98 19.44 -21.91
CA ASP A 222 -12.87 18.79 -22.57
C ASP A 222 -13.35 17.83 -23.66
N GLY A 223 -12.51 17.61 -24.66
CA GLY A 223 -12.78 16.63 -25.71
C GLY A 223 -12.77 15.19 -25.18
N TYR A 224 -13.40 14.28 -25.93
CA TYR A 224 -13.46 12.86 -25.57
C TYR A 224 -12.10 12.25 -25.24
N GLU A 225 -11.06 12.56 -26.01
CA GLU A 225 -9.70 12.03 -25.78
C GLU A 225 -9.10 12.52 -24.46
N ALA A 226 -9.38 13.76 -24.05
CA ALA A 226 -8.92 14.31 -22.77
C ALA A 226 -9.65 13.67 -21.58
N VAL A 227 -10.97 13.45 -21.71
CA VAL A 227 -11.76 12.70 -20.71
C VAL A 227 -11.24 11.28 -20.58
N LEU A 228 -10.92 10.62 -21.69
CA LEU A 228 -10.31 9.29 -21.68
C LEU A 228 -8.94 9.28 -21.01
N ASP A 229 -8.03 10.16 -21.41
CA ASP A 229 -6.67 10.23 -20.87
C ASP A 229 -6.69 10.52 -19.36
N GLN A 230 -7.60 11.38 -18.89
CA GLN A 230 -7.81 11.61 -17.48
C GLN A 230 -8.18 10.33 -16.74
N GLN A 231 -9.14 9.55 -17.24
CA GLN A 231 -9.53 8.27 -16.62
C GLN A 231 -8.43 7.21 -16.72
N GLU A 232 -7.68 7.16 -17.82
CA GLU A 232 -6.53 6.27 -17.99
C GLU A 232 -5.39 6.61 -17.04
N SER A 233 -5.14 7.89 -16.78
CA SER A 233 -4.12 8.35 -15.83
C SER A 233 -4.46 7.92 -14.39
N ILE A 234 -5.72 8.01 -13.99
CA ILE A 234 -6.21 7.56 -12.67
C ILE A 234 -6.07 6.05 -12.54
N ALA A 235 -6.47 5.29 -13.56
CA ALA A 235 -6.26 3.84 -13.59
C ALA A 235 -4.76 3.49 -13.54
N GLY A 236 -3.93 4.19 -14.31
CA GLY A 236 -2.48 4.02 -14.34
C GLY A 236 -1.82 4.33 -13.00
N PHE A 237 -2.33 5.33 -12.27
CA PHE A 237 -1.90 5.65 -10.91
C PHE A 237 -2.18 4.49 -9.95
N TRP A 238 -3.42 3.97 -9.91
CA TRP A 238 -3.77 2.84 -9.04
C TRP A 238 -3.00 1.57 -9.39
N LYS A 239 -2.74 1.32 -10.68
CA LYS A 239 -1.87 0.22 -11.13
C LYS A 239 -0.45 0.36 -10.56
N LYS A 240 0.15 1.55 -10.68
CA LYS A 240 1.49 1.84 -10.16
C LYS A 240 1.54 1.69 -8.64
N ALA A 241 0.52 2.19 -7.93
CA ALA A 241 0.40 2.05 -6.48
C ALA A 241 0.29 0.58 -6.02
N ALA A 242 -0.50 -0.24 -6.72
CA ALA A 242 -0.63 -1.67 -6.44
C ALA A 242 0.70 -2.42 -6.65
N ILE A 243 1.41 -2.16 -7.76
CA ILE A 243 2.71 -2.77 -8.05
C ILE A 243 3.72 -2.38 -6.97
N PHE A 244 3.79 -1.09 -6.61
CA PHE A 244 4.71 -0.60 -5.60
C PHE A 244 4.46 -1.25 -4.23
N CYS A 245 3.21 -1.30 -3.77
CA CYS A 245 2.86 -1.94 -2.50
C CYS A 245 3.17 -3.44 -2.51
N GLY A 246 2.90 -4.13 -3.63
CA GLY A 246 3.20 -5.55 -3.79
C GLY A 246 4.70 -5.84 -3.75
N VAL A 247 5.54 -5.03 -4.40
CA VAL A 247 7.01 -5.17 -4.36
C VAL A 247 7.56 -4.96 -2.94
N LEU A 248 7.06 -3.94 -2.23
CA LEU A 248 7.46 -3.71 -0.84
C LEU A 248 7.05 -4.86 0.08
N GLY A 249 5.82 -5.37 -0.08
CA GLY A 249 5.32 -6.52 0.69
C GLY A 249 6.14 -7.79 0.44
N LEU A 250 6.45 -8.10 -0.82
CA LEU A 250 7.29 -9.26 -1.18
C LEU A 250 8.73 -9.12 -0.66
N SER A 251 9.30 -7.93 -0.74
CA SER A 251 10.65 -7.66 -0.22
C SER A 251 10.70 -7.85 1.30
N PHE A 252 9.69 -7.36 2.02
CA PHE A 252 9.59 -7.54 3.46
C PHE A 252 9.39 -9.00 3.86
N LEU A 253 8.50 -9.72 3.16
CA LEU A 253 8.28 -11.15 3.35
C LEU A 253 9.56 -11.97 3.08
N PHE A 254 10.32 -11.61 2.04
CA PHE A 254 11.61 -12.24 1.78
C PHE A 254 12.61 -12.00 2.92
N ILE A 255 12.68 -10.78 3.46
CA ILE A 255 13.57 -10.44 4.58
C ILE A 255 13.18 -11.22 5.85
N THR A 256 11.90 -11.30 6.19
CA THR A 256 11.45 -12.03 7.40
C THR A 256 11.71 -13.53 7.27
N LEU A 257 11.45 -14.12 6.11
CA LEU A 257 11.79 -15.52 5.82
C LEU A 257 13.29 -15.77 5.82
N TYR A 258 14.09 -14.88 5.23
CA TYR A 258 15.55 -15.01 5.23
C TYR A 258 16.13 -14.92 6.66
N ARG A 259 15.60 -14.02 7.49
CA ARG A 259 15.98 -13.92 8.92
C ARG A 259 15.57 -15.17 9.69
N ALA A 260 14.39 -15.73 9.44
CA ALA A 260 13.93 -16.97 10.05
C ALA A 260 14.79 -18.18 9.63
N TYR A 261 15.08 -18.30 8.33
CA TYR A 261 15.98 -19.34 7.80
C TYR A 261 17.38 -19.24 8.39
N ARG A 262 17.94 -18.03 8.48
CA ARG A 262 19.26 -17.80 9.09
C ARG A 262 19.28 -18.18 10.57
N ARG A 263 18.21 -17.90 11.34
CA ARG A 263 18.08 -18.36 12.73
C ARG A 263 18.06 -19.88 12.82
N TYR A 264 17.24 -20.53 11.99
CA TYR A 264 17.17 -21.99 11.94
C TYR A 264 18.54 -22.61 11.65
N ASN A 265 19.23 -22.13 10.61
CA ASN A 265 20.55 -22.64 10.23
C ASN A 265 21.63 -22.38 11.30
N ASN A 266 21.60 -21.23 11.99
CA ASN A 266 22.51 -20.97 13.11
C ASN A 266 22.24 -21.88 14.31
N ASN A 267 20.97 -22.20 14.59
CA ASN A 267 20.62 -23.14 15.67
C ASN A 267 21.02 -24.57 15.30
N HIS A 268 20.82 -25.00 14.05
CA HIS A 268 21.24 -26.33 13.59
C HIS A 268 22.76 -26.51 13.65
N LYS A 269 23.54 -25.49 13.27
CA LYS A 269 25.01 -25.52 13.45
C LYS A 269 25.42 -25.60 14.91
N THR A 270 24.68 -24.93 15.79
CA THR A 270 24.90 -25.03 17.24
C THR A 270 24.60 -26.47 17.69
N GLU A 271 23.43 -27.03 17.39
CA GLU A 271 23.05 -28.41 17.75
C GLU A 271 23.97 -29.49 17.15
N GLU A 272 24.44 -29.33 15.90
CA GLU A 272 25.47 -30.20 15.29
C GLU A 272 26.84 -30.04 15.96
N SER A 273 27.18 -28.84 16.46
CA SER A 273 28.38 -28.64 17.29
C SER A 273 28.25 -29.34 18.65
N TRP A 274 27.09 -29.23 19.32
CA TRP A 274 26.83 -29.88 20.61
C TRP A 274 26.75 -31.42 20.49
N SER A 275 26.19 -31.96 19.40
CA SER A 275 26.17 -33.41 19.14
C SER A 275 27.51 -33.95 18.63
N GLY A 276 28.36 -33.12 18.03
CA GLY A 276 29.76 -33.45 17.72
C GLY A 276 30.67 -33.47 18.96
N GLU A 277 30.33 -32.72 20.01
CA GLU A 277 30.95 -32.81 21.33
C GLU A 277 30.41 -34.00 22.13
N ASP A 278 29.11 -34.30 22.06
CA ASP A 278 28.51 -35.47 22.73
C ASP A 278 29.02 -36.80 22.15
N HIS A 279 29.26 -36.91 20.83
CA HIS A 279 29.93 -38.10 20.26
C HIS A 279 31.44 -38.16 20.51
N ARG A 280 32.07 -37.04 20.88
CA ARG A 280 33.47 -37.04 21.33
C ARG A 280 33.58 -37.35 22.84
N GLU A 281 32.51 -37.13 23.60
CA GLU A 281 32.41 -37.56 25.00
C GLU A 281 31.87 -39.00 25.14
N GLU A 282 30.92 -39.45 24.31
CA GLU A 282 30.36 -40.82 24.40
C GLU A 282 31.30 -41.89 23.82
N HIS A 283 32.12 -41.56 22.81
CA HIS A 283 33.23 -42.44 22.38
C HIS A 283 34.47 -42.35 23.31
N SER A 284 34.38 -41.59 24.41
CA SER A 284 35.38 -41.57 25.48
C SER A 284 34.91 -42.26 26.77
N LEU A 285 33.69 -42.83 26.81
CA LEU A 285 33.12 -43.41 28.03
C LEU A 285 32.97 -44.94 28.02
N ILE A 286 33.59 -45.65 27.07
CA ILE A 286 33.71 -47.13 27.11
C ILE A 286 35.16 -47.62 26.88
N GLU A 287 36.16 -46.78 27.17
CA GLU A 287 37.55 -47.24 27.27
C GLU A 287 38.33 -46.51 28.38
N GLU A 288 37.72 -46.33 29.55
CA GLU A 288 38.43 -46.01 30.79
C GLU A 288 38.03 -46.99 31.91
N THR A 289 38.26 -48.28 31.66
CA THR A 289 38.51 -49.20 32.78
C THR A 289 40.01 -49.21 33.06
N GLU A 290 40.35 -48.68 34.24
CA GLU A 290 41.67 -48.63 34.88
C GLU A 290 42.65 -47.56 34.39
N SER A 291 42.70 -46.45 35.15
CA SER A 291 43.82 -45.51 35.14
C SER A 291 45.18 -46.26 35.22
N PRO A 292 46.08 -46.16 34.23
CA PRO A 292 47.40 -46.83 34.24
C PRO A 292 48.32 -46.35 35.37
N GLU A 293 47.91 -45.33 36.11
CA GLU A 293 48.64 -44.76 37.22
C GLU A 293 48.53 -45.56 38.53
N ARG A 294 47.55 -46.48 38.65
CA ARG A 294 47.31 -47.26 39.89
C ARG A 294 47.59 -48.76 39.79
N THR A 295 47.90 -49.28 38.61
CA THR A 295 48.18 -50.70 38.38
C THR A 295 49.69 -51.00 38.45
N CYS A 296 50.03 -52.21 38.89
CA CYS A 296 51.39 -52.70 39.02
C CYS A 296 52.11 -52.66 37.66
N VAL A 297 53.31 -52.07 37.62
CA VAL A 297 54.08 -51.94 36.37
C VAL A 297 54.61 -53.26 35.82
N VAL A 298 54.52 -54.34 36.59
CA VAL A 298 55.04 -55.67 36.22
C VAL A 298 53.93 -56.52 35.57
N CYS A 299 52.78 -56.69 36.24
CA CYS A 299 51.68 -57.48 35.69
C CYS A 299 50.63 -56.66 34.93
N ILE A 300 50.53 -55.36 35.21
CA ILE A 300 49.53 -54.45 34.62
C ILE A 300 48.09 -54.98 34.85
N SER A 301 47.88 -55.75 35.92
CA SER A 301 46.57 -56.38 36.21
C SER A 301 46.13 -56.27 37.66
N GLN A 302 47.04 -55.91 38.57
CA GLN A 302 46.76 -55.80 40.01
C GLN A 302 47.14 -54.40 40.49
N PRO A 303 46.46 -53.85 41.51
CA PRO A 303 46.78 -52.53 42.04
C PRO A 303 48.19 -52.51 42.69
N ARG A 304 48.77 -51.32 42.79
CA ARG A 304 50.05 -51.13 43.49
C ARG A 304 49.81 -51.17 45.00
N GLU A 305 50.41 -52.14 45.67
CA GLU A 305 50.19 -52.43 47.09
C GLU A 305 51.47 -52.31 47.93
N CYS A 306 52.61 -51.99 47.32
CA CYS A 306 53.91 -52.06 47.97
C CYS A 306 54.71 -50.76 47.81
N VAL A 307 55.24 -50.23 48.92
CA VAL A 307 56.27 -49.17 48.93
C VAL A 307 57.64 -49.83 49.05
N ILE A 308 58.52 -49.57 48.08
CA ILE A 308 59.88 -50.11 48.05
C ILE A 308 60.84 -49.12 48.73
N LEU A 309 61.60 -49.55 49.75
CA LEU A 309 62.54 -48.70 50.48
C LEU A 309 64.00 -49.12 50.26
N PRO A 310 64.95 -48.16 50.21
CA PRO A 310 64.79 -46.74 50.59
C PRO A 310 64.27 -45.81 49.48
N CYS A 311 64.11 -46.27 48.24
CA CYS A 311 63.80 -45.38 47.11
C CYS A 311 62.38 -44.78 47.11
N GLY A 312 61.45 -45.33 47.88
CA GLY A 312 60.08 -44.83 48.05
C GLY A 312 59.11 -45.13 46.90
N HIS A 313 59.52 -45.87 45.87
CA HIS A 313 58.66 -46.12 44.71
C HIS A 313 57.51 -47.08 45.02
N VAL A 314 56.30 -46.67 44.65
CA VAL A 314 55.07 -47.46 44.67
C VAL A 314 54.78 -47.91 43.24
N CYS A 315 55.22 -49.12 42.88
CA CYS A 315 55.17 -49.58 41.49
C CYS A 315 54.73 -51.03 41.32
N CYS A 316 54.65 -51.83 42.39
CA CYS A 316 54.33 -53.26 42.29
C CYS A 316 53.19 -53.68 43.22
N CYS A 317 52.44 -54.72 42.82
CA CYS A 317 51.61 -55.49 43.75
C CYS A 317 52.48 -56.43 44.59
N PHE A 318 51.93 -56.98 45.67
CA PHE A 318 52.70 -57.82 46.59
C PHE A 318 53.24 -59.10 45.92
N LEU A 319 52.44 -59.73 45.05
CA LEU A 319 52.83 -60.93 44.31
C LEU A 319 53.99 -60.67 43.35
N CYS A 320 53.95 -59.56 42.60
CA CYS A 320 55.00 -59.22 41.65
C CYS A 320 56.31 -58.84 42.35
N TYR A 321 56.25 -58.18 43.51
CA TYR A 321 57.43 -57.93 44.33
C TYR A 321 58.12 -59.24 44.75
N GLN A 322 57.34 -60.21 45.27
CA GLN A 322 57.90 -61.49 45.71
C GLN A 322 58.51 -62.32 44.56
N ALA A 323 57.97 -62.16 43.35
CA ALA A 323 58.44 -62.86 42.16
C ALA A 323 59.63 -62.17 41.46
N LEU A 324 60.16 -61.06 41.99
CA LEU A 324 61.31 -60.39 41.39
C LEU A 324 62.55 -61.31 41.41
N PRO A 325 63.20 -61.54 40.26
CA PRO A 325 64.39 -62.40 40.20
C PRO A 325 65.59 -61.82 40.96
N THR A 326 65.62 -60.50 41.13
CA THR A 326 66.62 -59.77 41.91
C THR A 326 65.94 -58.72 42.80
N PRO A 327 66.47 -58.44 44.00
CA PRO A 327 65.89 -57.44 44.92
C PRO A 327 66.22 -56.01 44.46
N SER A 328 65.73 -55.62 43.29
CA SER A 328 65.95 -54.30 42.66
C SER A 328 64.62 -53.67 42.27
N CYS A 329 64.43 -52.38 42.58
CA CYS A 329 63.22 -51.64 42.27
C CYS A 329 62.99 -51.57 40.74
N PRO A 330 61.82 -51.97 40.23
CA PRO A 330 61.54 -51.92 38.79
C PRO A 330 61.57 -50.50 38.18
N MET A 331 61.33 -49.46 38.99
CA MET A 331 61.33 -48.06 38.54
C MET A 331 62.73 -47.45 38.46
N CYS A 332 63.53 -47.57 39.53
CA CYS A 332 64.82 -46.88 39.64
C CYS A 332 66.04 -47.79 39.69
N ARG A 333 65.83 -49.12 39.65
CA ARG A 333 66.87 -50.17 39.75
C ARG A 333 67.69 -50.13 41.04
N GLY A 334 67.31 -49.33 42.03
CA GLY A 334 67.92 -49.31 43.35
C GLY A 334 67.65 -50.61 44.13
N TYR A 335 68.60 -51.01 44.98
CA TYR A 335 68.47 -52.20 45.82
C TYR A 335 67.31 -52.07 46.82
N ILE A 336 66.53 -53.14 46.99
CA ILE A 336 65.36 -53.18 47.89
C ILE A 336 65.81 -53.67 49.27
N ASN A 337 65.79 -52.78 50.26
CA ASN A 337 66.13 -53.13 51.64
C ASN A 337 64.93 -53.72 52.39
N ARG A 338 63.74 -53.14 52.18
CA ARG A 338 62.49 -53.57 52.81
C ARG A 338 61.29 -53.09 51.99
N VAL A 339 60.16 -53.76 52.14
CA VAL A 339 58.89 -53.41 51.52
C VAL A 339 57.82 -53.24 52.59
N VAL A 340 56.99 -52.20 52.43
CA VAL A 340 55.85 -51.92 53.32
C VAL A 340 54.56 -52.01 52.50
N PRO A 341 53.57 -52.83 52.92
CA PRO A 341 52.29 -52.90 52.24
C PRO A 341 51.48 -51.61 52.45
N LEU A 342 50.84 -51.13 51.39
CA LEU A 342 49.90 -50.01 51.41
C LEU A 342 48.49 -50.55 51.62
N TYR A 343 47.87 -50.13 52.72
CA TYR A 343 46.44 -50.32 52.93
C TYR A 343 45.71 -49.12 52.34
N GLN A 344 45.00 -49.32 51.24
CA GLN A 344 44.05 -48.33 50.73
C GLN A 344 42.80 -48.40 51.62
N VAL A 345 42.39 -47.25 52.19
CA VAL A 345 41.13 -47.10 52.94
C VAL A 345 40.03 -46.70 51.97
#